data_AF-A0A8I2J6W8-F1
#
_entry.id   AF-A0A8I2J6W8-F1
#
_cell.length_a   1.000
_cell.length_b   1.000
_cell.length_c   1.000
_cell.angle_alpha   90.00
_cell.angle_beta   90.00
_cell.angle_gamma   90.00
#
_symmetry.space_group_name_H-M   'P 1'
#
loop_
_entity.id
_entity.type
_entity.pdbx_description
1 polymer ?
#
loop_
_entity_poly.entity_id
_entity_poly.type
_entity_poly.pdbx_seq_one_letter_code
_entity_poly.pdbx_strand_id
1 'polypeptide(L)'
;TVLAPDWHPDQATEFNGAVWPCLGSAVWALRTTTSFEDAIRAAIDLGGDTDTVAAVTGGLAGAYYGLDAIPAHWTQPLHVPLPGFDGRVLHLADLLHLAERLMEGPSMRQASQPV
;
A
#
# COMPACT_ATOMS: atom_id res chain seq x y z
N THR A 1 -4.60 -7.26 -21.47
CA THR A 1 -4.89 -6.16 -20.52
C THR A 1 -3.67 -5.96 -19.65
N VAL A 2 -3.59 -4.90 -18.84
CA VAL A 2 -2.45 -4.69 -17.90
C VAL A 2 -2.30 -5.81 -16.86
N LEU A 3 -3.34 -6.64 -16.68
CA LEU A 3 -3.33 -7.82 -15.81
C LEU A 3 -2.91 -9.11 -16.53
N ALA A 4 -2.66 -9.08 -17.84
CA ALA A 4 -2.28 -10.26 -18.59
C ALA A 4 -0.94 -10.82 -18.05
N PRO A 5 -0.78 -12.16 -17.93
CA PRO A 5 0.41 -12.77 -17.31
C PRO A 5 1.74 -12.36 -17.96
N ASP A 6 1.71 -12.09 -19.26
CA ASP A 6 2.83 -11.71 -20.11
C ASP A 6 3.00 -10.18 -20.27
N TRP A 7 2.15 -9.38 -19.62
CA TRP A 7 2.26 -7.92 -19.66
C TRP A 7 3.58 -7.45 -19.02
N HIS A 8 4.22 -6.43 -19.60
CA HIS A 8 5.43 -5.81 -19.05
C HIS A 8 5.26 -4.29 -18.96
N PRO A 9 5.82 -3.60 -17.95
CA PRO A 9 5.78 -2.14 -17.84
C PRO A 9 6.16 -1.37 -19.12
N ASP A 10 7.08 -1.89 -19.92
CA ASP A 10 7.47 -1.30 -21.22
C ASP A 10 6.35 -1.29 -22.27
N GLN A 11 5.28 -2.06 -22.06
CA GLN A 11 4.10 -2.11 -22.92
C GLN A 11 3.04 -1.08 -22.50
N ALA A 12 3.29 -0.26 -21.47
CA ALA A 12 2.39 0.80 -21.07
C ALA A 12 2.24 1.84 -22.19
N THR A 13 0.99 2.13 -22.56
CA THR A 13 0.67 3.10 -23.64
C THR A 13 0.19 4.45 -23.13
N GLU A 14 -0.18 4.52 -21.85
CA GLU A 14 -0.62 5.75 -21.19
C GLU A 14 0.57 6.45 -20.51
N PHE A 15 0.36 7.71 -20.13
CA PHE A 15 1.39 8.51 -19.47
C PHE A 15 1.71 7.98 -18.06
N ASN A 16 2.91 8.28 -17.58
CA ASN A 16 3.34 7.96 -16.22
C ASN A 16 2.43 8.63 -15.17
N GLY A 17 1.94 7.87 -14.20
CA GLY A 17 0.95 8.30 -13.21
C GLY A 17 -0.51 8.10 -13.62
N ALA A 18 -0.76 7.54 -14.81
CA ALA A 18 -2.08 7.00 -15.13
C ALA A 18 -2.37 5.70 -14.36
N VAL A 19 -3.65 5.45 -14.11
CA VAL A 19 -4.11 4.33 -13.28
C VAL A 19 -3.75 2.96 -13.86
N TRP A 20 -3.83 2.79 -15.18
CA TRP A 20 -3.61 1.49 -15.82
C TRP A 20 -2.13 1.07 -15.82
N PRO A 21 -1.17 1.93 -16.20
CA PRO A 21 0.25 1.64 -15.98
C PRO A 21 0.59 1.40 -14.52
N CYS A 22 0.05 2.19 -13.58
CA CYS A 22 0.32 2.02 -12.16
C CYS A 22 -0.12 0.63 -11.65
N LEU A 23 -1.37 0.24 -11.93
CA LEU A 23 -1.89 -1.07 -11.56
C LEU A 23 -1.11 -2.21 -12.24
N GLY A 24 -0.81 -2.07 -13.53
CA GLY A 24 -0.03 -3.05 -14.29
C GLY A 24 1.36 -3.27 -13.70
N SER A 25 2.09 -2.18 -13.44
CA SER A 25 3.44 -2.22 -12.87
C SER A 25 3.46 -2.81 -11.47
N ALA A 26 2.47 -2.50 -10.63
CA ALA A 26 2.36 -3.08 -9.29
C ALA A 26 2.09 -4.59 -9.33
N VAL A 27 1.19 -5.04 -10.22
CA VAL A 27 0.92 -6.47 -10.42
C VAL A 27 2.12 -7.18 -11.03
N TRP A 28 2.83 -6.55 -11.96
CA TRP A 28 4.08 -7.06 -12.52
C TRP A 28 5.13 -7.25 -11.42
N ALA A 29 5.38 -6.23 -10.59
CA ALA A 29 6.37 -6.30 -9.52
C ALA A 29 6.06 -7.42 -8.52
N LEU A 30 4.79 -7.57 -8.13
CA LEU A 30 4.38 -8.64 -7.21
C LEU A 30 4.55 -10.04 -7.82
N ARG A 31 4.18 -10.24 -9.09
CA ARG A 31 4.18 -11.58 -9.70
C ARG A 31 5.56 -12.05 -10.19
N THR A 32 6.52 -11.14 -10.37
CA THR A 32 7.87 -11.46 -10.85
C THR A 32 8.89 -11.56 -9.73
N THR A 33 8.47 -11.34 -8.48
CA THR A 33 9.33 -11.37 -7.29
C THR A 33 8.80 -12.38 -6.27
N THR A 34 9.60 -12.69 -5.25
CA THR A 34 9.31 -13.75 -4.27
C THR A 34 9.30 -13.27 -2.82
N SER A 35 9.41 -11.97 -2.58
CA SER A 35 9.36 -11.36 -1.25
C SER A 35 8.72 -9.98 -1.29
N PHE A 36 8.24 -9.49 -0.14
CA PHE A 36 7.72 -8.12 -0.02
C PHE A 36 8.80 -7.10 -0.40
N GLU A 37 10.02 -7.31 0.09
CA GLU A 37 11.16 -6.41 -0.16
C GLU A 37 11.50 -6.34 -1.65
N ASP A 38 11.60 -7.50 -2.32
CA ASP A 38 11.90 -7.55 -3.76
C ASP A 38 10.78 -6.93 -4.59
N ALA A 39 9.50 -7.13 -4.22
CA ALA A 39 8.36 -6.54 -4.92
C ALA A 39 8.40 -5.01 -4.87
N ILE A 40 8.63 -4.44 -3.68
CA ILE A 40 8.76 -2.98 -3.52
C ILE A 40 9.97 -2.46 -4.27
N ARG A 41 11.11 -3.16 -4.19
CA ARG A 41 12.33 -2.78 -4.91
C ARG A 41 12.11 -2.79 -6.43
N ALA A 42 11.48 -3.82 -6.97
CA ALA A 42 11.17 -3.90 -8.39
C ALA A 42 10.26 -2.75 -8.84
N ALA A 43 9.24 -2.39 -8.04
CA ALA A 43 8.39 -1.23 -8.30
C ALA A 43 9.17 0.10 -8.29
N ILE A 44 10.14 0.25 -7.39
CA ILE A 44 11.00 1.44 -7.31
C ILE A 44 11.95 1.53 -8.49
N ASP A 45 12.63 0.42 -8.81
CA ASP A 45 13.64 0.35 -9.86
C ASP A 45 13.05 0.58 -11.27
N LEU A 46 11.74 0.44 -11.46
CA LEU A 46 11.04 0.84 -12.70
C LEU A 46 11.08 2.36 -12.96
N GLY A 47 11.23 3.18 -11.91
CA GLY A 47 11.19 4.64 -12.02
C GLY A 47 9.79 5.20 -12.34
N GLY A 48 9.75 6.47 -12.73
CA GLY A 48 8.50 7.17 -13.03
C GLY A 48 7.76 7.63 -11.78
N ASP A 49 6.48 7.30 -11.67
CA ASP A 49 5.59 7.59 -10.52
C ASP A 49 5.83 6.57 -9.40
N THR A 50 7.07 6.51 -8.96
CA THR A 50 7.60 5.45 -8.09
C THR A 50 6.89 5.39 -6.74
N ASP A 51 6.57 6.52 -6.13
CA ASP A 51 5.88 6.57 -4.84
C ASP A 51 4.49 5.96 -4.93
N THR A 52 3.72 6.30 -5.96
CA THR A 52 2.39 5.74 -6.21
C THR A 52 2.46 4.24 -6.54
N VAL A 53 3.34 3.84 -7.45
CA VAL A 53 3.48 2.42 -7.85
C VAL A 53 3.96 1.58 -6.68
N ALA A 54 4.93 2.05 -5.89
CA ALA A 54 5.40 1.36 -4.69
C ALA A 54 4.31 1.28 -3.61
N ALA A 55 3.49 2.32 -3.43
CA ALA A 55 2.36 2.29 -2.50
C ALA A 55 1.31 1.24 -2.89
N VAL A 56 0.93 1.18 -4.16
CA VAL A 56 0.00 0.15 -4.67
C VAL A 56 0.62 -1.25 -4.57
N THR A 57 1.89 -1.40 -4.95
CA THR A 57 2.63 -2.66 -4.82
C THR A 57 2.68 -3.12 -3.37
N GLY A 58 2.93 -2.22 -2.42
CA GLY A 58 2.97 -2.52 -0.98
C GLY A 58 1.61 -2.95 -0.43
N GLY A 59 0.51 -2.37 -0.89
CA GLY A 59 -0.83 -2.84 -0.55
C GLY A 59 -1.08 -4.28 -1.02
N LEU A 60 -0.73 -4.59 -2.27
CA LEU A 60 -0.90 -5.93 -2.84
C LEU A 60 0.05 -6.96 -2.20
N ALA A 61 1.34 -6.63 -2.11
CA ALA A 61 2.38 -7.48 -1.52
C ALA A 61 2.14 -7.69 -0.02
N GLY A 62 1.69 -6.68 0.72
CA GLY A 62 1.35 -6.80 2.13
C GLY A 62 0.16 -7.73 2.36
N ALA A 63 -0.86 -7.67 1.49
CA ALA A 63 -1.98 -8.61 1.53
C ALA A 63 -1.56 -10.05 1.17
N TYR A 64 -0.58 -10.22 0.29
CA TYR A 64 -0.12 -11.53 -0.18
C TYR A 64 0.89 -12.20 0.76
N TYR A 65 1.92 -11.47 1.20
CA TYR A 65 3.00 -11.99 2.04
C TYR A 65 2.76 -11.83 3.54
N GLY A 66 1.84 -10.95 3.95
CA GLY A 66 1.54 -10.66 5.35
C GLY A 66 2.47 -9.61 5.99
N LEU A 67 2.07 -9.12 7.17
CA LEU A 67 2.77 -8.06 7.89
C LEU A 67 4.20 -8.44 8.30
N ASP A 68 4.40 -9.69 8.72
CA ASP A 68 5.71 -10.20 9.17
C ASP A 68 6.76 -10.27 8.05
N ALA A 69 6.32 -10.20 6.78
CA ALA A 69 7.23 -10.16 5.63
C ALA A 69 7.81 -8.77 5.38
N ILE A 70 7.28 -7.71 6.00
CA ILE A 70 7.79 -6.34 5.83
C ILE A 70 9.07 -6.20 6.67
N PRO A 71 10.21 -5.78 6.08
CA PRO A 71 11.44 -5.61 6.82
C PRO A 71 11.27 -4.62 7.99
N ALA A 72 11.59 -5.05 9.21
CA ALA A 72 11.43 -4.23 10.40
C ALA A 72 12.21 -2.90 10.32
N HIS A 73 13.34 -2.89 9.61
CA HIS A 73 14.13 -1.68 9.40
C HIS A 73 13.44 -0.65 8.48
N TRP A 74 12.40 -1.04 7.73
CA TRP A 74 11.55 -0.11 6.97
C TRP A 74 10.42 0.47 7.84
N THR A 75 9.88 -0.32 8.77
CA THR A 75 8.78 0.12 9.63
C THR A 75 9.23 0.89 10.86
N GLN A 76 10.46 0.67 11.35
CA GLN A 76 11.07 1.43 12.44
C GLN A 76 11.10 2.95 12.21
N PRO A 77 11.53 3.46 11.04
CA PRO A 77 11.48 4.89 10.74
C PRO A 77 10.10 5.38 10.26
N LEU A 78 9.12 4.49 10.09
CA LEU A 78 7.82 4.86 9.52
C LEU A 78 7.10 5.85 10.43
N HIS A 79 6.92 7.05 9.90
CA HIS A 79 6.23 8.14 10.56
C HIS A 79 5.38 8.91 9.54
N VAL A 80 4.08 9.01 9.77
CA VAL A 80 3.16 9.72 8.87
C VAL A 80 2.72 11.00 9.56
N PRO A 81 3.28 12.16 9.21
CA PRO A 81 2.76 13.43 9.70
C PRO A 81 1.36 13.66 9.13
N LEU A 82 0.46 14.18 9.97
CA LEU A 82 -0.90 14.54 9.59
C LEU A 82 -1.05 16.08 9.62
N PRO A 83 -0.79 16.78 8.50
CA PRO A 83 -1.01 18.21 8.41
C PRO A 83 -2.45 18.56 8.77
N GLY A 84 -2.65 19.57 9.62
CA GLY A 84 -3.97 20.00 10.08
C GLY A 84 -4.53 19.21 11.28
N PHE A 85 -3.76 18.28 11.86
CA PHE A 85 -4.14 17.52 13.07
C PHE A 85 -3.16 17.76 14.23
N ASP A 86 -2.96 19.02 14.63
CA ASP A 86 -2.14 19.41 15.80
C ASP A 86 -0.71 18.80 15.82
N GLY A 87 -0.10 18.66 14.65
CA GLY A 87 1.24 18.08 14.53
C GLY A 87 1.30 16.58 14.84
N ARG A 88 0.16 15.88 14.85
CA ARG A 88 0.09 14.44 15.06
C ARG A 88 0.92 13.71 14.02
N VAL A 89 1.67 12.72 14.49
CA VAL A 89 2.46 11.80 13.68
C VAL A 89 1.96 10.39 14.01
N LEU A 90 1.67 9.58 12.98
CA LEU A 90 1.33 8.17 13.16
C LEU A 90 2.57 7.31 12.99
N HIS A 91 2.82 6.42 13.94
CA HIS A 91 3.81 5.36 13.83
C HIS A 91 3.14 4.05 13.41
N LEU A 92 3.93 2.98 13.18
CA LEU A 92 3.40 1.67 12.79
C LEU A 92 2.25 1.20 13.70
N ALA A 93 2.42 1.29 15.02
CA ALA A 93 1.39 0.85 15.98
C ALA A 93 0.07 1.63 15.81
N ASP A 94 0.15 2.94 15.54
CA ASP A 94 -1.04 3.78 15.31
C ASP A 94 -1.74 3.42 14.00
N LEU A 95 -0.96 3.10 12.96
CA LEU A 95 -1.47 2.71 11.64
C LEU A 95 -2.18 1.36 11.70
N LEU A 96 -1.60 0.38 12.43
CA LEU A 96 -2.23 -0.92 12.66
C LEU A 96 -3.54 -0.78 13.44
N HIS A 97 -3.50 -0.01 14.53
CA HIS A 97 -4.70 0.28 15.32
C HIS A 97 -5.78 1.01 14.51
N LEU A 98 -5.38 1.92 13.62
CA LEU A 98 -6.32 2.58 12.70
C LEU A 98 -6.95 1.58 11.73
N ALA A 99 -6.16 0.66 11.16
CA ALA A 99 -6.66 -0.38 10.26
C ALA A 99 -7.67 -1.30 10.97
N GLU A 100 -7.37 -1.75 12.19
CA GLU A 100 -8.28 -2.54 13.04
C GLU A 100 -9.61 -1.82 13.25
N ARG A 101 -9.57 -0.54 13.65
CA ARG A 101 -10.77 0.28 13.84
C ARG A 101 -11.60 0.46 12.58
N LEU A 102 -10.95 0.55 11.42
CA LEU A 102 -11.65 0.66 10.14
C LEU A 102 -12.34 -0.65 9.75
N MET A 103 -11.77 -1.80 10.12
CA MET A 103 -12.37 -3.11 9.91
C MET A 103 -13.57 -3.37 10.83
N GLU A 104 -13.50 -2.92 12.09
CA GLU A 104 -14.57 -3.11 13.08
C GLU A 104 -15.80 -2.21 12.83
N GLY A 105 -15.63 -1.13 12.05
CA GLY A 105 -16.67 -0.13 11.79
C GLY A 105 -16.95 0.74 13.02
N PRO A 106 -17.74 1.83 12.87
CA PRO A 106 -18.15 2.62 14.02
C PRO A 106 -19.04 1.75 14.92
N SER A 107 -18.64 1.53 16.18
CA SER A 107 -19.52 0.91 17.16
C SER A 107 -20.82 1.72 17.17
N MET A 108 -21.94 1.13 16.77
CA MET A 108 -23.24 1.74 16.99
C MET A 108 -23.34 1.98 18.50
N ARG A 109 -23.22 3.24 18.93
CA ARG A 109 -23.57 3.59 20.30
C ARG A 109 -25.01 3.12 20.49
N GLN A 110 -25.23 2.19 21.40
CA GLN A 110 -26.55 1.75 21.80
C GLN A 110 -27.38 2.98 22.15
N ALA A 111 -28.29 3.36 21.25
CA ALA A 111 -29.38 4.26 21.57
C ALA A 111 -30.36 3.49 22.46
N SER A 112 -30.07 3.46 23.76
CA SER A 112 -30.97 3.05 24.83
C SER A 112 -30.99 4.24 25.79
N GLN A 113 -32.12 4.84 26.19
CA GLN A 113 -33.51 4.40 26.21
C GLN A 113 -34.45 5.62 26.29
N PRO A 114 -35.76 5.44 26.10
CA PRO A 114 -36.75 6.52 26.17
C PRO A 114 -37.06 6.91 27.62
N VAL A 115 -37.52 8.15 27.81
CA VAL A 115 -38.36 8.55 28.95
C VAL A 115 -39.63 9.16 28.38
#